data_AF-A0A2J6R9N3-F1
#
_entry.id   AF-A0A2J6R9N3-F1
#
_cell.length_a   1.000
_cell.length_b   1.000
_cell.length_c   1.000
_cell.angle_alpha   90.00
_cell.angle_beta   90.00
_cell.angle_gamma   90.00
#
_symmetry.space_group_name_H-M   'P 1'
#
loop_
_entity.id
_entity.type
_entity.pdbx_description
1 polymer ?
#
loop_
_entity_poly.entity_id
_entity_poly.type
_entity_poly.pdbx_seq_one_letter_code
_entity_poly.pdbx_strand_id
1 'polypeptide(L)'
;MPTIWGFRRILSVNPEHDHQCVGYAPSKGRRCTKPINRFDRPAACHLLDQMDRSDALLDAIDDLEELAGLLLCNEWHNSAKRPQHSQVRQVYSKWERCVKEEHLRLREREERDTRREAEREAERLAVRVAETSRRLERIVQRVAEAERVDAERIEAERLAEVVAETSRRMAQQIAEAEKLAAEREAERTAAMDVMTDVEEKIQDVVCNLDDNMFLGN
;
A
#
# COMPACT_ATOMS: atom_id res chain seq x y z
N MET A 1 18.17 -40.29 -6.06
CA MET A 1 17.44 -39.73 -4.90
C MET A 1 18.10 -38.41 -4.53
N PRO A 2 17.35 -37.39 -4.10
CA PRO A 2 17.93 -36.11 -3.70
C PRO A 2 18.81 -36.32 -2.46
N THR A 3 20.03 -35.78 -2.50
CA THR A 3 20.94 -35.71 -1.34
C THR A 3 20.62 -34.44 -0.58
N ILE A 4 20.35 -34.54 0.72
CA ILE A 4 19.99 -33.39 1.56
C ILE A 4 21.24 -32.53 1.82
N TRP A 5 22.34 -33.17 2.24
CA TRP A 5 23.55 -32.47 2.68
C TRP A 5 24.68 -32.48 1.64
N GLY A 6 24.91 -33.62 0.97
CA GLY A 6 25.99 -33.78 0.00
C GLY A 6 27.36 -33.87 0.66
N PHE A 7 27.50 -34.69 1.70
CA PHE A 7 28.73 -34.88 2.50
C PHE A 7 29.96 -35.21 1.65
N ARG A 8 29.81 -35.95 0.56
CA ARG A 8 30.91 -36.21 -0.39
C ARG A 8 31.55 -34.92 -0.91
N ARG A 9 30.74 -33.90 -1.22
CA ARG A 9 31.19 -32.57 -1.66
C ARG A 9 31.82 -31.80 -0.50
N ILE A 10 31.14 -31.75 0.64
CA ILE A 10 31.58 -30.97 1.81
C ILE A 10 32.91 -31.47 2.35
N LEU A 11 33.05 -32.80 2.48
CA LEU A 11 34.24 -33.45 3.03
C LEU A 11 35.34 -33.67 1.98
N SER A 12 35.02 -33.49 0.69
CA SER A 12 35.91 -33.81 -0.44
C SER A 12 36.40 -35.26 -0.42
N VAL A 13 35.50 -36.20 -0.16
CA VAL A 13 35.79 -37.65 -0.15
C VAL A 13 34.82 -38.41 -1.04
N ASN A 14 35.35 -39.42 -1.76
CA ASN A 14 34.54 -40.32 -2.58
C ASN A 14 35.17 -41.72 -2.58
N PRO A 15 34.77 -42.62 -1.66
CA PRO A 15 35.42 -43.93 -1.49
C PRO A 15 35.23 -44.89 -2.68
N GLU A 16 34.28 -44.59 -3.57
CA GLU A 16 34.07 -45.33 -4.83
C GLU A 16 35.20 -45.06 -5.83
N HIS A 17 35.74 -43.84 -5.84
CA HIS A 17 36.70 -43.36 -6.84
C HIS A 17 38.10 -43.11 -6.26
N ASP A 18 38.18 -42.59 -5.03
CA ASP A 18 39.41 -42.37 -4.28
C ASP A 18 39.59 -43.48 -3.24
N HIS A 19 40.65 -44.26 -3.40
CA HIS A 19 40.97 -45.37 -2.50
C HIS A 19 42.05 -45.00 -1.49
N GLN A 20 42.50 -43.75 -1.44
CA GLN A 20 43.59 -43.33 -0.58
C GLN A 20 43.11 -42.94 0.81
N CYS A 21 43.95 -43.24 1.80
CA CYS A 21 43.73 -42.87 3.18
C CYS A 21 43.60 -41.34 3.35
N VAL A 22 42.58 -40.88 4.10
CA VAL A 22 42.35 -39.45 4.37
C VAL A 22 43.34 -38.85 5.38
N GLY A 23 44.14 -39.70 6.04
CA GLY A 23 45.11 -39.30 7.05
C GLY A 23 46.29 -38.51 6.48
N TYR A 24 46.93 -37.73 7.35
CA TYR A 24 48.08 -36.90 7.01
C TYR A 24 49.35 -37.55 7.53
N ALA A 25 50.38 -37.69 6.70
CA ALA A 25 51.67 -38.22 7.09
C ALA A 25 52.64 -37.08 7.42
N PRO A 26 52.87 -36.72 8.72
CA PRO A 26 53.63 -35.53 9.07
C PRO A 26 55.09 -35.61 8.61
N SER A 27 55.69 -36.79 8.67
CA SER A 27 57.07 -37.05 8.23
C SER A 27 57.29 -36.84 6.73
N LYS A 28 56.23 -36.79 5.93
CA LYS A 28 56.27 -36.57 4.49
C LYS A 28 55.59 -35.27 4.06
N GLY A 29 55.02 -34.50 5.00
CA GLY A 29 54.36 -33.23 4.71
C GLY A 29 53.17 -33.33 3.73
N ARG A 30 52.52 -34.49 3.63
CA ARG A 30 51.47 -34.74 2.62
C ARG A 30 50.41 -35.72 3.12
N ARG A 31 49.30 -35.81 2.39
CA ARG A 31 48.29 -36.86 2.57
C ARG A 31 48.89 -38.25 2.39
N CYS A 32 48.41 -39.20 3.18
CA CYS A 32 48.76 -40.61 3.05
C CYS A 32 48.40 -41.14 1.65
N THR A 33 49.33 -41.84 1.02
CA THR A 33 49.07 -42.53 -0.27
C THR A 33 48.77 -44.02 -0.10
N LYS A 34 48.72 -44.52 1.14
CA LYS A 34 48.33 -45.91 1.40
C LYS A 34 46.84 -46.07 1.11
N PRO A 35 46.42 -47.21 0.54
CA PRO A 35 45.02 -47.45 0.31
C PRO A 35 44.27 -47.64 1.62
N ILE A 36 42.98 -47.29 1.63
CA ILE A 36 42.03 -47.71 2.66
C ILE A 36 41.77 -49.22 2.53
N ASN A 37 41.31 -49.84 3.61
CA ASN A 37 40.99 -51.26 3.62
C ASN A 37 39.87 -51.54 2.60
N ARG A 38 40.06 -52.56 1.76
CA ARG A 38 39.10 -52.93 0.71
C ARG A 38 37.72 -53.24 1.29
N PHE A 39 37.65 -53.84 2.48
CA PHE A 39 36.40 -54.22 3.14
C PHE A 39 35.65 -53.04 3.75
N ASP A 40 36.36 -51.96 4.10
CA ASP A 40 35.76 -50.78 4.73
C ASP A 40 35.16 -49.84 3.67
N ARG A 41 35.53 -50.01 2.39
CA ARG A 41 35.06 -49.17 1.28
C ARG A 41 33.53 -49.20 1.10
N PRO A 42 32.88 -50.37 0.96
CA PRO A 42 31.42 -50.41 0.78
C PRO A 42 30.70 -49.84 2.00
N ALA A 43 31.22 -50.10 3.21
CA ALA A 43 30.67 -49.55 4.45
C ALA A 43 30.76 -48.01 4.46
N ALA A 44 31.91 -47.43 4.09
CA ALA A 44 32.07 -45.98 4.01
C ALA A 44 31.15 -45.34 2.96
N CYS A 45 30.97 -45.98 1.80
CA CYS A 45 30.03 -45.51 0.78
C CYS A 45 28.59 -45.51 1.30
N HIS A 46 28.20 -46.60 1.96
CA HIS A 46 26.87 -46.77 2.53
C HIS A 46 26.59 -45.76 3.64
N LEU A 47 27.56 -45.54 4.54
CA LEU A 47 27.45 -44.56 5.62
C LEU A 47 27.29 -43.14 5.08
N LEU A 48 28.08 -42.76 4.06
CA LEU A 48 27.90 -41.48 3.37
C LEU A 48 26.50 -41.33 2.75
N ASP A 49 25.95 -42.40 2.17
CA ASP A 49 24.59 -42.38 1.63
C ASP A 49 23.51 -42.27 2.71
N GLN A 50 23.72 -42.87 3.88
CA GLN A 50 22.83 -42.75 5.03
C GLN A 50 22.86 -41.32 5.58
N MET A 51 24.06 -40.76 5.80
CA MET A 51 24.26 -39.38 6.24
C MET A 51 23.61 -38.38 5.27
N ASP A 52 23.77 -38.58 3.96
CA ASP A 52 23.16 -37.73 2.92
C ASP A 52 21.62 -37.78 2.89
N ARG A 53 21.01 -38.81 3.49
CA ARG A 53 19.55 -39.00 3.61
C ARG A 53 19.00 -38.66 4.99
N SER A 54 19.86 -38.40 5.97
CA SER A 54 19.40 -38.02 7.31
C SER A 54 18.76 -36.64 7.27
N ASP A 55 17.59 -36.49 7.89
CA ASP A 55 16.93 -35.19 8.02
C ASP A 55 17.59 -34.32 9.10
N ALA A 56 18.24 -34.96 10.09
CA ALA A 56 18.90 -34.30 11.20
C ALA A 56 20.41 -34.21 10.97
N LEU A 57 20.92 -32.98 10.87
CA LEU A 57 22.36 -32.74 10.71
C LEU A 57 23.19 -33.30 11.86
N LEU A 58 22.69 -33.24 13.09
CA LEU A 58 23.42 -33.72 14.27
C LEU A 58 23.64 -35.22 14.20
N ASP A 59 22.60 -35.99 13.86
CA ASP A 59 22.72 -37.45 13.68
C ASP A 59 23.76 -37.80 12.61
N ALA A 60 23.78 -37.05 11.50
CA ALA A 60 24.79 -37.24 10.46
C ALA A 60 26.21 -36.79 10.89
N ILE A 61 26.34 -35.89 11.85
CA ILE A 61 27.65 -35.50 12.41
C ILE A 61 28.20 -36.59 13.31
N ASP A 62 27.35 -37.28 14.08
CA ASP A 62 27.77 -38.37 14.98
C ASP A 62 28.41 -39.53 14.20
N ASP A 63 27.94 -39.78 12.97
CA ASP A 63 28.50 -40.79 12.06
C ASP A 63 29.89 -40.44 11.49
N LEU A 64 30.37 -39.19 11.63
CA LEU A 64 31.65 -38.76 11.07
C LEU A 64 32.85 -39.48 11.71
N GLU A 65 32.75 -39.87 12.98
CA GLU A 65 33.84 -40.58 13.66
C GLU A 65 34.00 -41.99 13.10
N GLU A 66 32.89 -42.70 12.86
CA GLU A 66 32.88 -44.00 12.20
C GLU A 66 33.41 -43.90 10.77
N LEU A 67 32.93 -42.90 10.01
CA LEU A 67 33.40 -42.66 8.65
C LEU A 67 34.92 -42.40 8.61
N ALA A 68 35.45 -41.63 9.57
CA ALA A 68 36.88 -41.38 9.66
C ALA A 68 37.66 -42.67 9.94
N GLY A 69 37.11 -43.55 10.79
CA GLY A 69 37.65 -44.89 11.02
C GLY A 69 37.78 -45.72 9.74
N LEU A 70 36.72 -45.76 8.94
CA LEU A 70 36.65 -46.52 7.69
C LEU A 70 37.56 -45.97 6.57
N LEU A 71 37.84 -44.66 6.58
CA LEU A 71 38.63 -43.98 5.55
C LEU A 71 40.11 -43.78 5.90
N LEU A 72 40.54 -44.27 7.06
CA LEU A 72 41.94 -44.28 7.47
C LEU A 72 42.57 -45.66 7.23
N CYS A 73 43.86 -45.68 6.93
CA CYS A 73 44.58 -46.95 6.72
C CYS A 73 44.90 -47.64 8.05
N ASN A 74 44.63 -48.95 8.12
CA ASN A 74 44.84 -49.77 9.32
C ASN A 74 46.32 -50.00 9.68
N GLU A 75 47.23 -49.64 8.77
CA GLU A 75 48.67 -49.80 8.97
C GLU A 75 49.26 -48.67 9.83
N TRP A 76 48.82 -47.42 9.61
CA TRP A 76 49.46 -46.24 10.21
C TRP A 76 48.48 -45.31 10.93
N HIS A 77 47.31 -45.02 10.34
CA HIS A 77 46.43 -43.95 10.83
C HIS A 77 45.16 -44.44 11.54
N ASN A 78 44.82 -45.73 11.46
CA ASN A 78 43.78 -46.38 12.27
C ASN A 78 44.24 -47.79 12.70
N SER A 79 45.46 -47.90 13.24
CA SER A 79 46.05 -49.20 13.57
C SER A 79 45.69 -49.65 14.98
N ALA A 80 45.10 -50.84 15.11
CA ALA A 80 44.88 -51.49 16.40
C ALA A 80 46.19 -51.78 17.15
N LYS A 81 47.31 -51.93 16.43
CA LYS A 81 48.64 -52.13 17.04
C LYS A 81 49.21 -50.85 17.65
N ARG A 82 48.70 -49.68 17.24
CA ARG A 82 49.22 -48.35 17.56
C ARG A 82 48.07 -47.34 17.74
N PRO A 83 47.16 -47.56 18.71
CA PRO A 83 45.98 -46.71 18.89
C PRO A 83 46.32 -45.24 19.18
N GLN A 84 47.47 -44.98 19.82
CA GLN A 84 47.97 -43.63 20.10
C GLN A 84 48.33 -42.82 18.85
N HIS A 85 48.54 -43.49 17.70
CA HIS A 85 48.80 -42.84 16.42
C HIS A 85 47.53 -42.73 15.56
N SER A 86 46.38 -43.12 16.09
CA SER A 86 45.11 -42.97 15.39
C SER A 86 44.83 -41.50 15.09
N GLN A 87 44.47 -41.23 13.84
CA GLN A 87 44.06 -39.90 13.39
C GLN A 87 42.54 -39.74 13.31
N VAL A 88 41.76 -40.75 13.75
CA VAL A 88 40.28 -40.75 13.66
C VAL A 88 39.70 -39.47 14.26
N ARG A 89 40.03 -39.17 15.52
CA ARG A 89 39.54 -37.95 16.18
C ARG A 89 39.96 -36.66 15.49
N GLN A 90 41.18 -36.60 14.93
CA GLN A 90 41.66 -35.40 14.23
C GLN A 90 40.90 -35.17 12.93
N VAL A 91 40.64 -36.24 12.18
CA VAL A 91 39.85 -36.20 10.95
C VAL A 91 38.39 -35.85 11.27
N TYR A 92 37.80 -36.49 12.28
CA TYR A 92 36.47 -36.16 12.80
C TYR A 92 36.37 -34.66 13.12
N SER A 93 37.22 -34.11 13.99
CA SER A 93 37.13 -32.70 14.38
C SER A 93 37.34 -31.74 13.21
N LYS A 94 38.13 -32.13 12.21
CA LYS A 94 38.28 -31.35 10.98
C LYS A 94 36.98 -31.36 10.17
N TRP A 95 36.40 -32.54 9.95
CA TRP A 95 35.17 -32.70 9.18
C TRP A 95 33.96 -32.08 9.87
N GLU A 96 33.82 -32.26 11.18
CA GLU A 96 32.80 -31.63 12.00
C GLU A 96 32.82 -30.11 11.81
N ARG A 97 34.02 -29.49 11.85
CA ARG A 97 34.17 -28.05 11.59
C ARG A 97 33.74 -27.68 10.17
N CYS A 98 34.19 -28.42 9.16
CA CYS A 98 33.82 -28.15 7.76
C CYS A 98 32.30 -28.24 7.54
N VAL A 99 31.65 -29.25 8.12
CA VAL A 99 30.20 -29.47 8.01
C VAL A 99 29.44 -28.36 8.73
N LYS A 100 29.83 -28.01 9.96
CA LYS A 100 29.20 -26.92 10.72
C LYS A 100 29.35 -25.56 10.02
N GLU A 101 30.54 -25.25 9.49
CA GLU A 101 30.77 -24.03 8.71
C GLU A 101 29.90 -23.95 7.46
N GLU A 102 29.83 -25.04 6.69
CA GLU A 102 29.03 -25.06 5.47
C GLU A 102 27.53 -24.95 5.78
N HIS A 103 27.06 -25.61 6.85
CA HIS A 103 25.69 -25.47 7.31
C HIS A 103 25.36 -24.03 7.71
N LEU A 104 26.23 -23.37 8.47
CA LEU A 104 26.07 -21.95 8.80
C LEU A 104 26.01 -21.08 7.55
N ARG A 105 26.91 -21.29 6.58
CA ARG A 105 26.89 -20.57 5.30
C ARG A 105 25.58 -20.76 4.53
N LEU A 106 24.99 -21.96 4.56
CA LEU A 106 23.71 -22.21 3.90
C LEU A 106 22.57 -21.49 4.63
N ARG A 107 22.50 -21.56 5.96
CA ARG A 107 21.49 -20.82 6.74
C ARG A 107 21.58 -19.31 6.52
N GLU A 108 22.78 -18.74 6.52
CA GLU A 108 22.98 -17.31 6.22
C GLU A 108 22.52 -16.92 4.81
N ARG A 109 22.68 -17.81 3.82
CA ARG A 109 22.17 -17.58 2.46
C ARG A 109 20.64 -17.57 2.44
N GLU A 110 20.02 -18.56 3.08
CA GLU A 110 18.56 -18.66 3.20
C GLU A 110 17.98 -17.45 3.95
N GLU A 111 18.56 -17.05 5.07
CA GLU A 111 18.16 -15.85 5.83
C GLU A 111 18.30 -14.57 5.00
N ARG A 112 19.36 -14.46 4.18
CA ARG A 112 19.52 -13.32 3.28
C ARG A 112 18.48 -13.31 2.18
N ASP A 113 18.14 -14.47 1.61
CA ASP A 113 17.18 -14.56 0.53
C ASP A 113 15.75 -14.33 1.04
N THR A 114 15.39 -14.87 2.21
CA THR A 114 14.11 -14.55 2.89
C THR A 114 14.02 -13.07 3.24
N ARG A 115 15.11 -12.44 3.71
CA ARG A 115 15.15 -10.98 3.94
C ARG A 115 14.91 -10.18 2.65
N ARG A 116 15.55 -10.56 1.54
CA ARG A 116 15.35 -9.91 0.24
C ARG A 116 13.92 -10.05 -0.27
N GLU A 117 13.30 -11.21 -0.04
CA GLU A 117 11.89 -11.43 -0.37
C GLU A 117 10.96 -10.55 0.46
N ALA A 118 11.21 -10.47 1.77
CA ALA A 118 10.47 -9.58 2.67
C ALA A 118 10.63 -8.11 2.30
N GLU A 119 11.84 -7.66 1.95
CA GLU A 119 12.10 -6.28 1.48
C GLU A 119 11.30 -5.96 0.21
N ARG A 120 11.29 -6.88 -0.78
CA ARG A 120 10.50 -6.72 -2.01
C ARG A 120 9.00 -6.67 -1.72
N GLU A 121 8.52 -7.44 -0.74
CA GLU A 121 7.12 -7.41 -0.34
C GLU A 121 6.75 -6.10 0.35
N ALA A 122 7.61 -5.61 1.25
CA ALA A 122 7.45 -4.33 1.90
C ALA A 122 7.40 -3.18 0.88
N GLU A 123 8.26 -3.22 -0.15
CA GLU A 123 8.24 -2.24 -1.24
C GLU A 123 6.91 -2.27 -2.02
N ARG A 124 6.40 -3.47 -2.37
CA ARG A 124 5.09 -3.62 -3.02
C ARG A 124 3.95 -3.07 -2.16
N LEU A 125 4.00 -3.30 -0.84
CA LEU A 125 3.03 -2.76 0.11
C LEU A 125 3.12 -1.23 0.20
N ALA A 126 4.33 -0.67 0.26
CA ALA A 126 4.53 0.77 0.30
C ALA A 126 3.94 1.48 -0.92
N VAL A 127 4.11 0.92 -2.12
CA VAL A 127 3.50 1.45 -3.35
C VAL A 127 1.97 1.44 -3.26
N ARG A 128 1.37 0.32 -2.80
CA ARG A 128 -0.09 0.22 -2.62
C ARG A 128 -0.60 1.23 -1.60
N VAL A 129 0.08 1.38 -0.47
CA VAL A 129 -0.27 2.37 0.56
C VAL A 129 -0.22 3.78 -0.03
N ALA A 130 0.86 4.13 -0.74
CA ALA A 130 0.99 5.44 -1.37
C ALA A 130 -0.14 5.71 -2.40
N GLU A 131 -0.53 4.72 -3.19
CA GLU A 131 -1.66 4.84 -4.11
C GLU A 131 -2.98 5.06 -3.37
N THR A 132 -3.24 4.29 -2.31
CA THR A 132 -4.45 4.44 -1.50
C THR A 132 -4.50 5.81 -0.81
N SER A 133 -3.37 6.31 -0.29
CA SER A 133 -3.30 7.65 0.32
C SER A 133 -3.64 8.74 -0.70
N ARG A 134 -3.05 8.70 -1.91
CA ARG A 134 -3.40 9.65 -2.98
C ARG A 134 -4.87 9.58 -3.37
N ARG A 135 -5.46 8.38 -3.38
CA ARG A 135 -6.89 8.22 -3.66
C ARG A 135 -7.75 8.85 -2.56
N LEU A 136 -7.38 8.66 -1.30
CA LEU A 136 -8.08 9.27 -0.16
C LEU A 136 -7.98 10.79 -0.21
N GLU A 137 -6.81 11.35 -0.50
CA GLU A 137 -6.62 12.80 -0.66
C GLU A 137 -7.55 13.39 -1.73
N ARG A 138 -7.68 12.74 -2.88
CA ARG A 138 -8.63 13.16 -3.93
C ARG A 138 -10.09 13.11 -3.46
N ILE A 139 -10.46 12.11 -2.67
CA ILE A 139 -11.82 12.01 -2.13
C ILE A 139 -12.07 13.15 -1.15
N VAL A 140 -11.12 13.42 -0.24
CA VAL A 140 -11.22 14.53 0.72
C VAL A 140 -11.38 15.86 0.00
N GLN A 141 -10.59 16.12 -1.05
CA GLN A 141 -10.71 17.34 -1.86
C GLN A 141 -12.10 17.48 -2.51
N ARG A 142 -12.63 16.39 -3.10
CA ARG A 142 -13.95 16.41 -3.74
C ARG A 142 -15.09 16.63 -2.75
N VAL A 143 -14.98 16.09 -1.54
CA VAL A 143 -15.96 16.32 -0.47
C VAL A 143 -15.94 17.79 -0.06
N ALA A 144 -14.76 18.36 0.17
CA ALA A 144 -14.64 19.79 0.52
C ALA A 144 -15.17 20.72 -0.59
N GLU A 145 -14.95 20.39 -1.86
CA GLU A 145 -15.52 21.14 -2.98
C GLU A 145 -17.04 21.03 -3.05
N ALA A 146 -17.60 19.83 -2.86
CA ALA A 146 -19.04 19.63 -2.82
C ALA A 146 -19.70 20.43 -1.69
N GLU A 147 -19.10 20.44 -0.50
CA GLU A 147 -19.58 21.25 0.64
C GLU A 147 -19.59 22.75 0.33
N ARG A 148 -18.57 23.24 -0.38
CA ARG A 148 -18.52 24.65 -0.82
C ARG A 148 -19.63 24.98 -1.82
N VAL A 149 -19.84 24.12 -2.82
CA VAL A 149 -20.90 24.30 -3.82
C VAL A 149 -22.29 24.25 -3.16
N ASP A 150 -22.50 23.35 -2.21
CA ASP A 150 -23.76 23.28 -1.47
C ASP A 150 -23.99 24.54 -0.62
N ALA A 151 -22.96 25.09 0.02
CA ALA A 151 -23.06 26.35 0.76
C ALA A 151 -23.39 27.54 -0.16
N GLU A 152 -22.72 27.67 -1.30
CA GLU A 152 -23.00 28.70 -2.31
C GLU A 152 -24.42 28.57 -2.88
N ARG A 153 -24.92 27.35 -3.09
CA ARG A 153 -26.31 27.11 -3.52
C ARG A 153 -27.32 27.61 -2.49
N ILE A 154 -27.10 27.32 -1.21
CA ILE A 154 -27.98 27.77 -0.12
C ILE A 154 -27.99 29.30 -0.03
N GLU A 155 -26.84 29.97 -0.20
CA GLU A 155 -26.77 31.43 -0.20
C GLU A 155 -27.48 32.04 -1.41
N ALA A 156 -27.28 31.48 -2.60
CA ALA A 156 -27.95 31.92 -3.83
C ALA A 156 -29.48 31.79 -3.72
N GLU A 157 -29.98 30.70 -3.12
CA GLU A 157 -31.41 30.49 -2.88
C GLU A 157 -31.99 31.55 -1.92
N ARG A 158 -31.27 31.88 -0.83
CA ARG A 158 -31.67 32.95 0.10
C ARG A 158 -31.71 34.32 -0.58
N LEU A 159 -30.71 34.65 -1.40
CA LEU A 159 -30.69 35.91 -2.14
C LEU A 159 -31.83 35.99 -3.16
N ALA A 160 -32.12 34.90 -3.86
CA ALA A 160 -33.23 34.84 -4.80
C ALA A 160 -34.58 35.09 -4.11
N GLU A 161 -34.79 34.55 -2.90
CA GLU A 161 -35.99 34.82 -2.11
C GLU A 161 -36.10 36.30 -1.71
N VAL A 162 -35.01 36.91 -1.25
CA VAL A 162 -34.97 38.35 -0.92
C VAL A 162 -35.25 39.22 -2.16
N VAL A 163 -34.68 38.88 -3.32
CA VAL A 163 -34.94 39.58 -4.58
C VAL A 163 -36.40 39.43 -5.00
N ALA A 164 -36.99 38.24 -4.85
CA ALA A 164 -38.40 38.01 -5.16
C ALA A 164 -39.32 38.78 -4.21
N GLU A 165 -39.01 38.85 -2.92
CA GLU A 165 -39.78 39.64 -1.96
C GLU A 165 -39.68 41.15 -2.23
N THR A 166 -38.48 41.68 -2.44
CA THR A 166 -38.27 43.10 -2.78
C THR A 166 -38.96 43.48 -4.09
N SER A 167 -38.92 42.62 -5.10
CA SER A 167 -39.65 42.83 -6.37
C SER A 167 -41.16 42.87 -6.16
N ARG A 168 -41.72 41.97 -5.32
CA ARG A 168 -43.15 41.98 -4.96
C ARG A 168 -43.54 43.28 -4.26
N ARG A 169 -42.73 43.75 -3.29
CA ARG A 169 -42.97 45.02 -2.58
C ARG A 169 -42.93 46.22 -3.53
N MET A 170 -41.94 46.29 -4.42
CA MET A 170 -41.86 47.35 -5.43
C MET A 170 -43.07 47.35 -6.37
N ALA A 171 -43.50 46.18 -6.85
CA ALA A 171 -44.69 46.07 -7.69
C ALA A 171 -45.98 46.51 -6.96
N GLN A 172 -46.12 46.19 -5.68
CA GLN A 172 -47.23 46.67 -4.85
C GLN A 172 -47.23 48.19 -4.70
N GLN A 173 -46.06 48.79 -4.42
CA GLN A 173 -45.92 50.25 -4.32
C GLN A 173 -46.25 50.96 -5.63
N ILE A 174 -45.84 50.41 -6.77
CA ILE A 174 -46.19 50.94 -8.10
C ILE A 174 -47.70 50.88 -8.30
N ALA A 175 -48.33 49.74 -8.03
CA ALA A 175 -49.78 49.58 -8.19
C ALA A 175 -50.59 50.49 -7.24
N GLU A 176 -50.13 50.70 -6.01
CA GLU A 176 -50.73 51.65 -5.07
C GLU A 176 -50.59 53.10 -5.55
N ALA A 177 -49.41 53.47 -6.06
CA ALA A 177 -49.17 54.80 -6.63
C ALA A 177 -50.06 55.07 -7.86
N GLU A 178 -50.25 54.08 -8.73
CA GLU A 178 -51.15 54.16 -9.88
C GLU A 178 -52.62 54.33 -9.45
N LYS A 179 -53.08 53.57 -8.44
CA LYS A 179 -54.44 53.75 -7.88
C LYS A 179 -54.65 55.15 -7.32
N LEU A 180 -53.68 55.67 -6.56
CA LEU A 180 -53.75 57.02 -5.99
C LEU A 180 -53.75 58.10 -7.08
N ALA A 181 -52.97 57.89 -8.16
CA ALA A 181 -52.96 58.78 -9.31
C ALA A 181 -54.30 58.79 -10.04
N ALA A 182 -54.89 57.61 -10.29
CA ALA A 182 -56.21 57.48 -10.91
C ALA A 182 -57.32 58.09 -10.05
N GLU A 183 -57.27 57.95 -8.72
CA GLU A 183 -58.23 58.58 -7.80
C GLU A 183 -58.14 60.11 -7.85
N ARG A 184 -56.92 60.66 -7.85
CA ARG A 184 -56.72 62.11 -8.01
C ARG A 184 -57.19 62.63 -9.37
N GLU A 185 -57.03 61.84 -10.42
CA GLU A 185 -57.52 62.20 -11.76
C GLU A 185 -59.06 62.15 -11.82
N ALA A 186 -59.69 61.16 -11.20
CA ALA A 186 -61.14 61.09 -11.03
C ALA A 186 -61.68 62.28 -10.21
N GLU A 187 -60.99 62.66 -9.13
CA GLU A 187 -61.35 63.84 -8.34
C GLU A 187 -61.19 65.14 -9.15
N ARG A 188 -60.11 65.25 -9.94
CA ARG A 188 -59.88 66.41 -10.82
C ARG A 188 -60.93 66.53 -11.92
N THR A 189 -61.32 65.41 -12.53
CA THR A 189 -62.38 65.39 -13.54
C THR A 189 -63.74 65.73 -12.93
N ALA A 190 -64.09 65.16 -11.78
CA ALA A 190 -65.30 65.53 -11.05
C ALA A 190 -65.32 67.02 -10.65
N ALA A 191 -64.18 67.58 -10.22
CA ALA A 191 -64.07 69.00 -9.93
C ALA A 191 -64.25 69.87 -11.19
N MET A 192 -63.78 69.40 -12.36
CA MET A 192 -63.98 70.08 -13.64
C MET A 192 -65.45 70.04 -14.07
N ASP A 193 -66.14 68.91 -13.91
CA ASP A 193 -67.57 68.77 -14.21
C ASP A 193 -68.43 69.70 -13.32
N VAL A 194 -68.09 69.83 -12.03
CA VAL A 194 -68.74 70.80 -11.14
C VAL A 194 -68.50 72.24 -11.61
N MET A 195 -67.30 72.53 -12.12
CA MET A 195 -66.99 73.85 -12.68
C MET A 195 -67.80 74.13 -13.95
N THR A 196 -67.95 73.15 -14.85
CA THR A 196 -68.78 73.31 -16.06
C THR A 196 -70.27 73.48 -15.73
N ASP A 197 -70.78 72.77 -14.73
CA ASP A 197 -72.16 72.96 -14.22
C ASP A 197 -72.37 74.38 -13.65
N VAL A 198 -71.35 74.94 -12.99
CA VAL A 198 -71.38 76.32 -12.49
C VAL A 198 -71.32 77.31 -13.64
N GLU A 199 -70.49 77.08 -14.65
CA GLU A 199 -70.41 77.91 -15.86
C GLU A 199 -71.74 77.89 -16.63
N GLU A 200 -72.36 76.73 -16.82
CA GLU A 200 -73.67 76.59 -17.47
C GLU A 200 -74.75 77.35 -16.70
N LYS A 201 -74.77 77.25 -15.36
CA LYS A 201 -75.68 78.05 -14.51
C LYS A 201 -75.41 79.55 -14.58
N ILE A 202 -74.15 79.98 -14.65
CA ILE A 202 -73.81 81.39 -14.82
C ILE A 202 -74.29 81.86 -16.20
N GLN A 203 -74.12 81.06 -17.24
CA GLN A 203 -74.54 81.38 -18.59
C GLN A 203 -76.07 81.45 -18.72
N ASP A 204 -76.81 80.55 -18.07
CA ASP A 204 -78.27 80.64 -17.92
C ASP A 204 -78.69 81.92 -17.18
N VAL A 205 -77.98 82.32 -16.12
CA VAL A 205 -78.26 83.59 -15.41
C VAL A 205 -77.98 84.80 -16.30
N VAL A 206 -76.91 84.77 -17.10
CA VAL A 206 -76.56 85.85 -18.06
C VAL A 206 -77.61 85.93 -19.18
N CYS A 207 -78.05 84.81 -19.75
CA CYS A 207 -79.13 84.80 -20.74
C CYS A 207 -80.45 85.31 -20.16
N ASN A 208 -80.77 84.97 -18.90
CA ASN A 208 -81.95 85.52 -18.21
C ASN A 208 -81.82 87.02 -17.86
N LEU A 209 -80.61 87.58 -17.79
CA LEU A 209 -80.37 89.01 -17.61
C LEU A 209 -80.48 89.78 -18.93
N ASP A 210 -80.04 89.21 -20.05
CA ASP A 210 -80.18 89.82 -21.38
C ASP A 210 -81.66 89.86 -21.85
N ASP A 211 -82.47 88.86 -21.49
CA ASP A 211 -83.93 88.89 -21.74
C ASP A 211 -84.66 89.97 -20.91
N ASN A 212 -84.07 90.46 -19.82
CA ASN A 212 -84.66 91.48 -18.93
C ASN A 212 -84.24 92.92 -19.28
N MET A 213 -83.36 93.13 -20.27
CA MET A 213 -83.00 94.47 -20.78
C MET A 213 -83.78 94.90 -22.04
N PHE A 214 -84.56 94.01 -22.67
CA PHE A 214 -85.26 94.31 -23.92
C PHE A 214 -86.75 94.64 -23.80
N LEU A 215 -87.32 94.65 -22.59
CA LEU A 215 -88.73 95.01 -22.36
C LEU A 215 -88.88 95.92 -21.14
N GLY A 216 -88.96 97.24 -21.37
CA GLY A 216 -89.30 98.19 -20.32
C GLY A 216 -89.09 99.66 -20.64
N ASN A 217 -89.41 100.09 -21.87
CA ASN A 217 -89.79 101.47 -22.19
C ASN A 217 -91.32 101.55 -22.16
#